data_AF-A0A543CX44-F1
#
_entry.id   AF-A0A543CX44-F1
#
_cell.length_a   1.000
_cell.length_b   1.000
_cell.length_c   1.000
_cell.angle_alpha   90.00
_cell.angle_beta   90.00
_cell.angle_gamma   90.00
#
_symmetry.space_group_name_H-M   'P 1'
#
loop_
_entity.id
_entity.type
_entity.pdbx_description
1 polymer ?
#
loop_
_entity_poly.entity_id
_entity_poly.type
_entity_poly.pdbx_seq_one_letter_code
_entity_poly.pdbx_strand_id
1 'polypeptide(L)'
;MASSAEQIRERVRRADEARIAARAAAAADADRIAAERDATRVRLAQLDQELGAAALQALKLMAPEELAEFTDRPVREVREWLGGDGRGARRGNTAGRRRTPRGGRSGVAASSAPSGSTAPSGSTAPSGSTAVPPPGEGGAAVPDEGGASGDTAVPVPTIAAGLAPASAS
;
A
#
# COMPACT_ATOMS: atom_id res chain seq x y z
N MET A 1 -5.59 42.88 24.81
CA MET A 1 -4.83 42.58 23.59
C MET A 1 -4.01 41.33 23.88
N ALA A 2 -4.25 40.21 23.19
CA ALA A 2 -3.44 39.01 23.38
C ALA A 2 -1.97 39.32 23.05
N SER A 3 -1.02 38.74 23.80
CA SER A 3 0.40 38.97 23.54
C SER A 3 0.82 38.33 22.22
N SER A 4 1.86 38.87 21.57
CA SER A 4 2.43 38.28 20.35
C SER A 4 2.78 36.79 20.52
N ALA A 5 3.25 36.40 21.72
CA ALA A 5 3.53 35.00 22.05
C ALA A 5 2.28 34.11 22.07
N GLU A 6 1.15 34.59 22.59
CA GLU A 6 -0.12 33.86 22.58
C GLU A 6 -0.63 33.65 21.14
N GLN A 7 -0.50 34.67 20.30
CA GLN A 7 -0.86 34.56 18.87
C GLN A 7 -0.01 33.52 18.14
N ILE A 8 1.30 33.44 18.45
CA ILE A 8 2.19 32.43 17.89
C ILE A 8 1.78 31.02 18.34
N ARG A 9 1.55 30.80 19.64
CA ARG A 9 1.11 29.50 20.16
C ARG A 9 -0.19 29.04 19.51
N GLU A 10 -1.13 29.96 19.36
CA GLU A 10 -2.42 29.68 18.74
C GLU A 10 -2.28 29.28 17.27
N ARG A 11 -1.38 29.93 16.52
CA ARG A 11 -1.09 29.58 15.13
C ARG A 11 -0.45 28.20 15.01
N VAL A 12 0.50 27.87 15.88
CA VAL A 12 1.16 26.55 15.90
C VAL A 12 0.15 25.46 16.23
N ARG A 13 -0.66 25.66 17.28
CA ARG A 13 -1.71 24.70 17.66
C ARG A 13 -2.65 24.41 16.50
N ARG A 14 -3.19 25.45 15.85
CA ARG A 14 -4.07 25.28 14.68
C ARG A 14 -3.39 24.57 13.51
N ALA A 15 -2.12 24.87 13.26
CA ALA A 15 -1.36 24.20 12.21
C ALA A 15 -1.13 22.71 12.52
N ASP A 16 -0.85 22.38 13.77
CA ASP A 16 -0.65 20.99 14.21
C ASP A 16 -1.96 20.20 14.19
N GLU A 17 -3.07 20.80 14.65
CA GLU A 17 -4.41 20.22 14.54
C GLU A 17 -4.77 19.93 13.08
N ALA A 18 -4.56 20.90 12.17
CA ALA A 18 -4.80 20.70 10.75
C ALA A 18 -3.94 19.58 10.16
N ARG A 19 -2.66 19.49 10.55
CA ARG A 19 -1.75 18.44 10.09
C ARG A 19 -2.18 17.06 10.59
N ILE A 20 -2.59 16.96 11.85
CA ILE A 20 -3.08 15.70 12.43
C ILE A 20 -4.37 15.26 11.74
N ALA A 21 -5.31 16.19 11.51
CA ALA A 21 -6.55 15.91 10.79
C ALA A 21 -6.28 15.40 9.35
N ALA A 22 -5.37 16.05 8.62
CA ALA A 22 -5.00 15.61 7.27
C ALA A 22 -4.36 14.21 7.26
N ARG A 23 -3.48 13.91 8.24
CA ARG A 23 -2.89 12.57 8.38
C ARG A 23 -3.93 11.51 8.73
N ALA A 24 -4.86 11.82 9.61
CA ALA A 24 -5.93 10.92 9.99
C ALA A 24 -6.86 10.60 8.81
N ALA A 25 -7.23 11.62 8.03
CA ALA A 25 -8.03 11.44 6.81
C ALA A 25 -7.31 10.55 5.79
N ALA A 26 -6.03 10.82 5.51
CA ALA A 26 -5.24 10.02 4.58
C ALA A 26 -5.09 8.55 5.03
N ALA A 27 -4.91 8.30 6.34
CA ALA A 27 -4.87 6.95 6.89
C ALA A 27 -6.21 6.23 6.72
N ALA A 28 -7.33 6.91 7.01
CA ALA A 28 -8.67 6.35 6.84
C ALA A 28 -8.96 5.99 5.37
N ASP A 29 -8.53 6.82 4.43
CA ASP A 29 -8.65 6.52 3.00
C ASP A 29 -7.82 5.32 2.58
N ALA A 30 -6.57 5.22 3.05
CA ALA A 30 -5.71 4.08 2.77
C ALA A 30 -6.30 2.77 3.31
N ASP A 31 -6.84 2.79 4.54
CA ASP A 31 -7.50 1.63 5.15
C ASP A 31 -8.76 1.22 4.36
N ARG A 32 -9.57 2.18 3.94
CA ARG A 32 -10.75 1.93 3.09
C ARG A 32 -10.36 1.28 1.76
N ILE A 33 -9.36 1.82 1.06
CA ILE A 33 -8.87 1.26 -0.21
C ILE A 33 -8.32 -0.16 -0.01
N ALA A 34 -7.59 -0.40 1.08
CA ALA A 34 -7.08 -1.73 1.41
C ALA A 34 -8.22 -2.73 1.61
N ALA A 35 -9.27 -2.35 2.33
CA ALA A 35 -10.45 -3.17 2.54
C ALA A 35 -11.20 -3.48 1.23
N GLU A 36 -11.40 -2.47 0.37
CA GLU A 36 -12.02 -2.64 -0.96
C GLU A 36 -11.20 -3.59 -1.85
N ARG A 37 -9.87 -3.46 -1.84
CA ARG A 37 -8.96 -4.36 -2.57
C ARG A 37 -9.08 -5.80 -2.07
N ASP A 38 -9.12 -6.00 -0.75
CA ASP A 38 -9.18 -7.34 -0.18
C ASP A 38 -10.54 -7.99 -0.45
N ALA A 39 -11.63 -7.23 -0.39
CA ALA A 39 -12.95 -7.70 -0.82
C ALA A 39 -12.97 -8.10 -2.32
N THR A 40 -12.34 -7.30 -3.18
CA THR A 40 -12.22 -7.60 -4.62
C THR A 40 -11.44 -8.89 -4.86
N ARG A 41 -10.34 -9.12 -4.12
CA ARG A 41 -9.56 -10.37 -4.22
C ARG A 41 -10.36 -11.61 -3.82
N VAL A 42 -11.18 -11.50 -2.77
CA VAL A 42 -12.09 -12.58 -2.38
C VAL A 42 -13.10 -12.87 -3.49
N ARG A 43 -13.70 -11.82 -4.08
CA ARG A 43 -14.66 -12.00 -5.17
C ARG A 43 -14.02 -12.63 -6.42
N LEU A 44 -12.81 -12.21 -6.78
CA LEU A 44 -12.07 -12.82 -7.90
C LEU A 44 -11.80 -14.30 -7.63
N ALA A 45 -11.34 -14.66 -6.43
CA ALA A 45 -11.12 -16.07 -6.08
C ALA A 45 -12.40 -16.91 -6.13
N GLN A 46 -13.55 -16.33 -5.79
CA GLN A 46 -14.86 -16.99 -5.94
C GLN A 46 -15.23 -17.16 -7.41
N LEU A 47 -15.06 -16.11 -8.23
CA LEU A 47 -15.33 -16.17 -9.66
C LEU A 47 -14.44 -17.21 -10.36
N ASP A 48 -13.16 -17.32 -9.98
CA ASP A 48 -12.26 -18.34 -10.51
C ASP A 48 -12.74 -19.77 -10.17
N GLN A 49 -13.29 -19.97 -8.96
CA GLN A 49 -13.89 -21.26 -8.56
C GLN A 49 -15.18 -21.55 -9.33
N GLU A 50 -16.08 -20.56 -9.45
CA GLU A 50 -17.31 -20.64 -10.22
C GLU A 50 -17.03 -20.96 -11.70
N LEU A 51 -16.02 -20.30 -12.29
CA LEU A 51 -15.57 -20.50 -13.66
C LEU A 51 -15.00 -21.91 -13.87
N GLY A 52 -14.13 -22.38 -12.98
CA GLY A 52 -13.61 -23.75 -13.03
C GLY A 52 -14.71 -24.79 -12.91
N ALA A 53 -15.67 -24.59 -12.01
CA ALA A 53 -16.82 -25.47 -11.85
C ALA A 53 -17.72 -25.47 -13.10
N ALA A 54 -18.00 -24.31 -13.69
CA ALA A 54 -18.78 -24.19 -14.92
C ALA A 54 -18.07 -24.86 -16.11
N ALA A 55 -16.76 -24.66 -16.25
CA ALA A 55 -15.95 -25.31 -17.28
C ALA A 55 -15.99 -26.84 -17.15
N LEU A 56 -15.89 -27.38 -15.93
CA LEU A 56 -16.03 -28.82 -15.70
C LEU A 56 -17.42 -29.37 -16.05
N GLN A 57 -18.49 -28.59 -15.89
CA GLN A 57 -19.83 -28.99 -16.35
C GLN A 57 -19.93 -28.97 -17.87
N ALA A 58 -19.40 -27.93 -18.52
CA ALA A 58 -19.37 -27.84 -19.98
C ALA A 58 -18.60 -29.00 -20.61
N LEU A 59 -17.50 -29.44 -20.00
CA LEU A 59 -16.72 -30.59 -20.48
C LEU A 59 -17.47 -31.93 -20.49
N LYS A 60 -18.60 -32.04 -19.79
CA LYS A 60 -19.46 -33.23 -19.87
C LYS A 60 -20.24 -33.27 -21.19
N LEU A 61 -20.34 -32.15 -21.89
CA LEU A 61 -21.14 -31.96 -23.09
C LEU A 61 -20.26 -31.77 -24.34
N MET A 62 -19.08 -31.18 -24.20
CA MET A 62 -18.20 -30.83 -25.32
C MET A 62 -16.70 -30.94 -24.96
N ALA A 63 -15.85 -31.06 -25.97
CA ALA A 63 -14.40 -31.09 -25.81
C ALA A 63 -13.84 -29.71 -25.39
N PRO A 64 -12.66 -29.62 -24.76
CA PRO A 64 -12.06 -28.34 -24.35
C PRO A 64 -11.74 -27.41 -25.53
N GLU A 65 -11.45 -27.96 -26.72
CA GLU A 65 -11.24 -27.19 -27.94
C GLU A 65 -12.53 -26.53 -28.45
N GLU A 66 -13.65 -27.24 -28.35
CA GLU A 66 -14.96 -26.72 -28.72
C GLU A 66 -15.44 -25.66 -27.71
N LEU A 67 -15.23 -25.88 -26.41
CA LEU A 67 -15.52 -24.88 -25.37
C LEU A 67 -14.71 -23.59 -25.57
N ALA A 68 -13.46 -23.71 -26.02
CA ALA A 68 -12.59 -22.58 -26.33
C ALA A 68 -13.14 -21.75 -27.51
N GLU A 69 -13.59 -22.42 -28.58
CA GLU A 69 -14.24 -21.78 -29.71
C GLU A 69 -15.54 -21.06 -29.29
N PHE A 70 -16.40 -21.70 -28.48
CA PHE A 70 -17.65 -21.10 -28.02
C PHE A 70 -17.48 -19.90 -27.09
N THR A 71 -16.36 -19.83 -26.36
CA THR A 71 -16.11 -18.75 -25.38
C THR A 71 -15.18 -17.66 -25.92
N ASP A 72 -14.75 -17.78 -27.18
CA ASP A 72 -13.73 -16.95 -27.80
C ASP A 72 -12.44 -16.87 -26.95
N ARG A 73 -12.08 -17.97 -26.29
CA ARG A 73 -10.89 -18.08 -25.44
C ARG A 73 -9.87 -19.05 -26.02
N PRO A 74 -8.57 -18.84 -25.78
CA PRO A 74 -7.57 -19.81 -26.17
C PRO A 74 -7.74 -21.10 -25.36
N VAL A 75 -7.57 -22.26 -26.01
CA VAL A 75 -7.65 -23.60 -25.38
C VAL A 75 -6.74 -23.70 -24.16
N ARG A 76 -5.60 -23.00 -24.16
CA ARG A 76 -4.70 -22.93 -23.01
C ARG A 76 -5.37 -22.34 -21.77
N GLU A 77 -6.10 -21.23 -21.92
CA GLU A 77 -6.81 -20.56 -20.81
C GLU A 77 -7.94 -21.47 -20.28
N VAL A 78 -8.69 -22.11 -21.18
CA VAL A 78 -9.70 -23.11 -20.80
C VAL A 78 -9.08 -24.26 -20.01
N ARG A 79 -7.92 -24.77 -20.45
CA ARG A 79 -7.18 -25.81 -19.72
C ARG A 79 -6.63 -25.32 -18.38
N GLU A 80 -6.28 -24.04 -18.24
CA GLU A 80 -5.86 -23.44 -16.97
C GLU A 80 -7.02 -23.39 -15.97
N TRP A 81 -8.26 -23.12 -16.40
CA TRP A 81 -9.46 -23.20 -15.53
C TRP A 81 -9.72 -24.62 -15.01
N LEU A 82 -9.41 -25.63 -15.82
CA LEU A 82 -9.63 -27.05 -15.52
C LEU A 82 -8.51 -27.66 -14.67
N GLY A 83 -7.27 -27.21 -14.90
CA GLY A 83 -6.06 -27.67 -14.22
C GLY A 83 -5.89 -27.07 -12.83
N GLY A 84 -6.98 -27.02 -12.06
CA GLY A 84 -7.13 -26.42 -10.71
C GLY A 84 -6.22 -26.97 -9.61
N ASP A 85 -5.01 -27.42 -9.93
CA ASP A 85 -3.90 -27.50 -8.99
C ASP A 85 -3.41 -26.08 -8.71
N GLY A 86 -3.98 -25.47 -7.68
CA GLY A 86 -3.50 -24.25 -7.06
C GLY A 86 -2.00 -24.28 -6.76
N ARG A 87 -1.17 -23.86 -7.73
CA ARG A 87 0.20 -23.40 -7.53
C ARG A 87 0.24 -21.99 -6.89
N GLY A 88 -0.73 -21.71 -6.02
CA GLY A 88 -0.69 -20.67 -5.01
C GLY A 88 -0.98 -21.20 -3.59
N ALA A 89 -1.43 -22.46 -3.44
CA ALA A 89 -1.77 -23.05 -2.14
C ALA A 89 -0.66 -23.93 -1.53
N ARG A 90 0.53 -23.98 -2.13
CA ARG A 90 1.70 -24.67 -1.55
C ARG A 90 2.71 -23.65 -1.02
N ARG A 91 2.82 -23.60 0.32
CA ARG A 91 3.84 -22.96 1.18
C ARG A 91 3.55 -21.55 1.71
N GLY A 92 2.48 -21.45 2.48
CA GLY A 92 2.32 -20.45 3.55
C GLY A 92 2.10 -21.09 4.93
N ASN A 93 2.62 -22.31 5.16
CA ASN A 93 2.68 -22.89 6.50
C ASN A 93 3.78 -22.19 7.30
N THR A 94 3.53 -20.94 7.72
CA THR A 94 4.19 -20.36 8.88
C THR A 94 3.23 -20.49 10.04
N ALA A 95 3.11 -21.74 10.52
CA ALA A 95 2.93 -22.03 11.93
C ALA A 95 4.10 -21.41 12.72
N GLY A 96 4.07 -20.08 12.84
CA GLY A 96 4.97 -19.29 13.66
C GLY A 96 4.58 -19.41 15.11
N ARG A 97 4.99 -20.53 15.72
CA ARG A 97 5.29 -20.70 17.16
C ARG A 97 4.39 -19.93 18.13
N ARG A 98 3.48 -20.67 18.76
CA ARG A 98 3.12 -20.48 20.18
C ARG A 98 4.36 -20.07 20.97
N ARG A 99 4.45 -18.80 21.39
CA ARG A 99 5.32 -18.41 22.50
C ARG A 99 4.64 -18.90 23.78
N THR A 100 5.18 -19.97 24.34
CA THR A 100 4.93 -20.39 25.71
C THR A 100 5.26 -19.23 26.67
N PRO A 101 4.37 -18.83 27.59
CA PRO A 101 4.74 -17.95 28.68
C PRO A 101 5.52 -18.78 29.71
N ARG A 102 6.86 -18.64 29.73
CA ARG A 102 7.67 -19.15 30.84
C ARG A 102 7.61 -18.12 31.97
N GLY A 103 6.84 -18.44 33.00
CA GLY A 103 6.80 -17.67 34.23
C GLY A 103 8.14 -17.67 34.98
N GLY A 104 8.33 -16.60 35.75
CA GLY A 104 9.00 -16.59 37.04
C GLY A 104 10.53 -16.59 37.03
N ARG A 105 11.13 -15.48 37.49
CA ARG A 105 11.58 -15.38 38.89
C ARG A 105 11.99 -13.95 39.24
N SER A 106 11.39 -13.50 40.34
CA SER A 106 11.81 -12.40 41.19
C SER A 106 13.24 -12.66 41.72
N GLY A 107 14.04 -11.59 41.82
CA GLY A 107 15.38 -11.60 42.40
C GLY A 107 15.79 -10.18 42.77
N VAL A 108 15.64 -9.87 44.05
CA VAL A 108 15.95 -8.60 44.74
C VAL A 108 17.43 -8.56 45.17
N ALA A 109 17.97 -7.35 45.31
CA ALA A 109 19.18 -6.95 46.08
C ALA A 109 20.54 -7.35 45.50
N ALA A 110 21.64 -6.63 45.71
CA ALA A 110 21.95 -5.29 46.22
C ALA A 110 23.46 -5.07 45.94
N SER A 111 23.87 -3.79 45.95
CA SER A 111 25.19 -3.26 46.34
C SER A 111 26.48 -3.98 45.92
N SER A 112 27.34 -3.27 45.19
CA SER A 112 28.67 -2.83 45.69
C SER A 112 29.35 -1.90 44.69
N ALA A 113 29.51 -0.63 45.07
CA ALA A 113 30.66 0.17 44.65
C ALA A 113 31.88 -0.25 45.50
N PRO A 114 33.12 -0.14 45.00
CA PRO A 114 33.86 1.10 45.30
C PRO A 114 34.84 1.60 44.20
N SER A 115 35.03 2.92 44.25
CA SER A 115 36.21 3.77 43.99
C SER A 115 37.40 3.26 43.16
N GLY A 116 37.85 4.11 42.21
CA GLY A 116 39.19 4.00 41.64
C GLY A 116 39.49 5.07 40.60
N SER A 117 40.00 6.21 41.07
CA SER A 117 40.57 7.31 40.28
C SER A 117 41.68 6.84 39.33
N THR A 118 41.67 7.29 38.07
CA THR A 118 42.87 7.77 37.33
C THR A 118 42.46 8.24 35.93
N ALA A 119 42.51 9.55 35.71
CA ALA A 119 42.67 10.11 34.38
C ALA A 119 44.14 9.92 33.95
N PRO A 120 44.38 9.56 32.69
CA PRO A 120 45.24 10.43 31.90
C PRO A 120 44.67 10.71 30.51
N SER A 121 44.91 11.96 30.07
CA SER A 121 44.70 12.46 28.71
C SER A 121 45.20 11.50 27.65
N GLY A 122 44.30 11.06 26.78
CA GLY A 122 44.59 10.33 25.55
C GLY A 122 43.99 11.07 24.36
N SER A 123 44.83 11.88 23.72
CA SER A 123 44.59 12.47 22.41
C SER A 123 44.38 11.37 21.36
N THR A 124 43.25 11.39 20.66
CA THR A 124 43.18 11.00 19.24
C THR A 124 41.83 11.41 18.65
N ALA A 125 41.88 12.38 17.75
CA ALA A 125 40.80 12.71 16.84
C ALA A 125 40.57 11.56 15.84
N PRO A 126 39.32 11.37 15.37
CA PRO A 126 39.10 10.93 14.00
C PRO A 126 38.53 12.07 13.16
N SER A 127 39.37 12.56 12.25
CA SER A 127 38.96 13.25 11.03
C SER A 127 37.96 12.39 10.25
N GLY A 128 36.79 12.95 9.96
CA GLY A 128 35.73 12.30 9.19
C GLY A 128 35.11 13.26 8.18
N SER A 129 35.95 13.69 7.24
CA SER A 129 35.68 14.18 5.88
C SER A 129 34.25 14.65 5.55
N THR A 130 34.07 15.97 5.53
CA THR A 130 32.98 16.64 4.81
C THR A 130 33.24 16.51 3.31
N ALA A 131 32.50 15.64 2.63
CA ALA A 131 32.51 15.57 1.17
C ALA A 131 31.84 16.83 0.59
N VAL A 132 32.67 17.71 0.04
CA VAL A 132 32.30 18.86 -0.79
C VAL A 132 32.00 18.35 -2.20
N PRO A 133 30.82 18.62 -2.80
CA PRO A 133 30.62 18.38 -4.24
C PRO A 133 31.33 19.47 -5.07
N PRO A 134 31.97 19.12 -6.20
CA PRO A 134 32.63 20.09 -7.06
C PRO A 134 31.62 20.94 -7.86
N PRO A 135 31.94 22.21 -8.18
CA PRO A 135 31.20 23.01 -9.14
C PRO A 135 31.49 22.50 -10.56
N GLY A 136 30.50 21.89 -11.19
CA GLY A 136 30.53 21.54 -12.61
C GLY A 136 30.14 22.73 -13.47
N GLU A 137 31.14 23.47 -13.94
CA GLU A 137 31.01 24.44 -15.03
C GLU A 137 31.19 23.74 -16.39
N GLY A 138 30.25 24.01 -17.31
CA GLY A 138 30.57 24.18 -18.73
C GLY A 138 30.19 23.04 -19.68
N GLY A 139 29.25 23.34 -20.59
CA GLY A 139 29.47 22.97 -22.00
C GLY A 139 28.32 22.32 -22.79
N ALA A 140 27.44 23.19 -23.31
CA ALA A 140 26.96 23.20 -24.71
C ALA A 140 25.95 22.15 -25.27
N ALA A 141 24.94 22.74 -25.93
CA ALA A 141 24.21 22.32 -27.14
C ALA A 141 22.87 21.54 -27.02
N VAL A 142 21.78 22.32 -27.20
CA VAL A 142 20.51 22.14 -27.98
C VAL A 142 20.28 20.82 -28.75
N PRO A 143 19.02 20.34 -28.95
CA PRO A 143 17.85 21.09 -29.48
C PRO A 143 16.55 20.95 -28.64
N ASP A 144 15.73 22.00 -28.50
CA ASP A 144 14.53 22.31 -29.31
C ASP A 144 13.82 21.10 -29.92
N GLU A 145 12.86 20.52 -29.18
CA GLU A 145 11.74 19.78 -29.76
C GLU A 145 10.45 20.04 -28.98
N GLY A 146 9.47 20.61 -29.69
CA GLY A 146 8.14 20.01 -29.78
C GLY A 146 7.23 20.16 -28.57
N GLY A 147 6.36 21.17 -28.63
CA GLY A 147 5.22 21.28 -27.73
C GLY A 147 4.26 20.10 -27.82
N ALA A 148 3.64 19.80 -26.68
CA ALA A 148 2.33 19.17 -26.64
C ALA A 148 1.59 19.69 -25.40
N SER A 149 0.82 20.76 -25.61
CA SER A 149 -0.31 21.11 -24.75
C SER A 149 -1.31 19.95 -24.79
N GLY A 150 -1.19 19.03 -23.84
CA GLY A 150 -2.19 18.01 -23.56
C GLY A 150 -3.20 18.51 -22.55
N ASP A 151 -4.05 19.44 -22.98
CA ASP A 151 -5.30 19.80 -22.30
C ASP A 151 -6.23 18.58 -22.31
N THR A 152 -6.09 17.71 -21.31
CA THR A 152 -7.02 16.58 -21.11
C THR A 152 -8.11 17.04 -20.14
N ALA A 153 -9.05 17.83 -20.66
CA ALA A 153 -10.32 18.07 -20.00
C ALA A 153 -11.06 16.73 -19.91
N VAL A 154 -11.19 16.20 -18.70
CA VAL A 154 -12.04 15.04 -18.41
C VAL A 154 -13.50 15.52 -18.44
N PRO A 155 -14.35 15.06 -19.37
CA PRO A 155 -15.76 15.42 -19.35
C PRO A 155 -16.44 14.72 -18.16
N VAL A 156 -16.97 15.51 -17.23
CA VAL A 156 -17.88 15.03 -16.18
C VAL A 156 -19.21 14.67 -16.86
N PRO A 157 -19.74 13.44 -16.73
CA PRO A 157 -21.06 13.12 -17.24
C PRO A 157 -22.11 13.89 -16.44
N THR A 158 -22.81 14.81 -17.12
CA THR A 158 -24.04 15.41 -16.62
C THR A 158 -25.12 14.33 -16.61
N ILE A 159 -25.45 13.83 -15.41
CA ILE A 159 -26.56 12.91 -15.22
C ILE A 159 -27.83 13.74 -15.32
N ALA A 160 -28.48 13.71 -16.49
CA ALA A 160 -29.79 14.29 -16.69
C ALA A 160 -30.80 13.55 -15.79
N ALA A 161 -31.15 14.16 -14.67
CA ALA A 161 -32.26 13.74 -13.82
C ALA A 161 -33.58 14.02 -14.56
N GLY A 162 -33.93 13.12 -15.47
CA GLY A 162 -35.25 13.05 -16.09
C GLY A 162 -36.00 11.85 -15.54
N LEU A 163 -36.76 12.03 -14.46
CA LEU A 163 -37.87 11.13 -14.15
C LEU A 163 -39.08 11.96 -13.72
N ALA A 164 -40.08 11.94 -14.59
CA ALA A 164 -41.33 12.65 -14.50
C ALA A 164 -42.19 12.16 -13.31
N PRO A 165 -43.08 13.01 -12.77
CA PRO A 165 -44.13 12.55 -11.87
C PRO A 165 -45.18 11.76 -12.66
N ALA A 166 -45.39 10.49 -12.30
CA ALA A 166 -46.54 9.73 -12.75
C ALA A 166 -47.79 10.29 -12.06
N SER A 167 -48.60 11.03 -12.82
CA SER A 167 -50.00 11.30 -12.48
C SER A 167 -50.86 10.12 -12.91
N ALA A 168 -51.58 9.53 -11.97
CA ALA A 168 -52.83 8.79 -12.20
C ALA A 168 -53.44 8.47 -10.82
N SER A 169 -54.75 8.41 -10.63
CA SER A 169 -55.92 9.08 -11.20
C SER A 169 -57.05 8.83 -10.20
#